data_AF-A0A255GLD7-F1
#
_entry.id   AF-A0A255GLD7-F1
#
_cell.length_a   1.000
_cell.length_b   1.000
_cell.length_c   1.000
_cell.angle_alpha   90.00
_cell.angle_beta   90.00
_cell.angle_gamma   90.00
#
_symmetry.space_group_name_H-M   'P 1'
#
loop_
_entity.id
_entity.type
_entity.pdbx_description
1 polymer ?
#
loop_
_entity_poly.entity_id
_entity_poly.type
_entity_poly.pdbx_seq_one_letter_code
_entity_poly.pdbx_strand_id
1 'polypeptide(L)'
;MARFLEPQEIVDALRGAGLTVIEPDGWRGRCRCCTGPHTNAGGHIREWVTLNGITIHHTSGGMLRGGAAVAYASRGGWLTTGDAKTPGPLCLAGIDGDGRIIMVGAGRCNHIGKISSSGLAAMRAANFSLDGSQNLRGSDLDGNGYTVGFELMAGGVPNDVQRDAAIRAAAALCRRLGWTGQEVHGHGEVADSRDFSDPGFDMGRFRRDVMAAVRGNQTPPPRQETPVTTPDIGGRIGQRWAELGGPRSILGNPAGDEVRTDTGAYRPFERGFMIWSTDTDAHVSLGLIREAYARQGFEHGHLGYPISDEFPIEGGIGQHYQNGSIYYRLGDPQAYAVYGAIRTVWASLRWETGPLGYPTSDEFDIADGRGVPGRVQRFQGGAVWHSERGTWPVWGLMLEQYAAQGWERGPWGFPGGPENKVGADYYQGFAGGVFKVTAARPPAQVQAAPVAPSKFVRPIRDAARFPITMAYRVPGDWAAGFHPGVDIGCPIGTPVYATISGDVRTAARGGWDPAYGNHVIISDDDPDGSDWGYCHLSRVVVREGQHVETGQLIGYSGDTGRTFGAHLHLERRKRGTGYAASNFRNPNQWP
;
A
#
# COMPACT_ATOMS: atom_id res chain seq x y z
N MET A 1 -10.65 34.08 -15.75
CA MET A 1 -9.95 32.78 -15.87
C MET A 1 -8.55 32.97 -15.32
N ALA A 2 -8.10 32.15 -14.37
CA ALA A 2 -6.80 32.35 -13.74
C ALA A 2 -5.68 31.67 -14.52
N ARG A 3 -4.52 32.33 -14.60
CA ARG A 3 -3.30 31.77 -15.19
C ARG A 3 -2.74 30.65 -14.30
N PHE A 4 -1.91 29.79 -14.87
CA PHE A 4 -1.14 28.83 -14.08
C PHE A 4 -0.03 29.52 -13.28
N LEU A 5 0.23 28.99 -12.09
CA LEU A 5 1.39 29.35 -11.29
C LEU A 5 2.54 28.43 -11.65
N GLU A 6 3.71 29.02 -11.88
CA GLU A 6 4.95 28.25 -12.00
C GLU A 6 5.27 27.55 -10.68
N PRO A 7 5.95 26.38 -10.70
CA PRO A 7 6.32 25.68 -9.47
C PRO A 7 7.03 26.58 -8.45
N GLN A 8 7.89 27.48 -8.93
CA GLN A 8 8.60 28.41 -8.05
C GLN A 8 7.66 29.47 -7.45
N GLU A 9 6.71 30.01 -8.22
CA GLU A 9 5.71 30.96 -7.70
C GLU A 9 4.85 30.34 -6.61
N ILE A 10 4.53 29.04 -6.71
CA ILE A 10 3.80 28.29 -5.70
C ILE A 10 4.62 28.20 -4.41
N VAL A 11 5.88 27.76 -4.50
CA VAL A 11 6.77 27.64 -3.32
C VAL A 11 6.96 28.98 -2.63
N ASP A 12 7.21 30.03 -3.40
CA ASP A 12 7.42 31.38 -2.86
C ASP A 12 6.16 31.91 -2.17
N ALA A 13 4.97 31.64 -2.73
CA ALA A 13 3.70 32.02 -2.11
C ALA A 13 3.47 31.28 -0.78
N LEU A 14 3.73 29.97 -0.75
CA LEU A 14 3.55 29.16 0.45
C LEU A 14 4.53 29.57 1.55
N ARG A 15 5.83 29.70 1.23
CA ARG A 15 6.84 30.19 2.19
C ARG A 15 6.54 31.62 2.66
N GLY A 16 6.09 32.49 1.77
CA GLY A 16 5.66 33.85 2.11
C GLY A 16 4.45 33.90 3.06
N ALA A 17 3.66 32.83 3.15
CA ALA A 17 2.59 32.67 4.14
C ALA A 17 3.07 32.08 5.48
N GLY A 18 4.39 31.96 5.68
CA GLY A 18 5.00 31.42 6.89
C GLY A 18 4.92 29.89 6.99
N LEU A 19 4.69 29.19 5.88
CA LEU A 19 4.59 27.73 5.86
C LEU A 19 5.96 27.10 5.66
N THR A 20 6.20 26.00 6.37
CA THR A 20 7.37 25.15 6.13
C THR A 20 7.11 24.30 4.89
N VAL A 21 7.85 24.57 3.81
CA VAL A 21 7.68 23.87 2.52
C VAL A 21 8.85 22.90 2.29
N ILE A 22 8.51 21.62 2.13
CA ILE A 22 9.42 20.52 1.82
C ILE A 22 9.26 20.17 0.34
N GLU A 23 10.39 20.01 -0.34
CA GLU A 23 10.46 19.86 -1.79
C GLU A 23 11.13 18.54 -2.19
N PRO A 24 10.43 17.40 -2.18
CA PRO A 24 10.97 16.11 -2.60
C PRO A 24 11.48 16.09 -4.04
N ASP A 25 12.59 15.40 -4.31
CA ASP A 25 13.27 15.42 -5.61
C ASP A 25 12.35 15.16 -6.81
N GLY A 26 12.38 16.07 -7.76
CA GLY A 26 11.64 15.95 -9.03
C GLY A 26 10.16 16.33 -8.97
N TRP A 27 9.61 16.77 -7.82
CA TRP A 27 8.19 17.17 -7.68
C TRP A 27 7.75 18.20 -8.75
N ARG A 28 8.65 19.14 -9.10
CA ARG A 28 8.42 20.20 -10.10
C ARG A 28 8.07 19.67 -11.50
N GLY A 29 8.48 18.45 -11.83
CA GLY A 29 8.22 17.81 -13.12
C GLY A 29 7.10 16.78 -13.11
N ARG A 30 6.41 16.56 -11.98
CA ARG A 30 5.38 15.51 -11.87
C ARG A 30 3.99 16.09 -12.15
N CYS A 31 3.35 15.61 -13.22
CA CYS A 31 1.92 15.84 -13.49
C CYS A 31 1.27 14.57 -14.06
N ARG A 32 -0.06 14.49 -14.01
CA ARG A 32 -0.86 13.43 -14.65
C ARG A 32 -0.60 13.31 -16.16
N CYS A 33 -0.12 14.38 -16.79
CA CYS A 33 0.31 14.39 -18.19
C CYS A 33 1.57 13.56 -18.48
N CYS A 34 2.32 13.13 -17.45
CA CYS A 34 3.62 12.46 -17.60
C CYS A 34 3.60 10.93 -17.47
N THR A 35 2.43 10.28 -17.35
CA THR A 35 2.33 8.85 -16.96
C THR A 35 1.48 7.95 -17.89
N GLY A 36 1.21 8.35 -19.14
CA GLY A 36 0.50 7.52 -20.14
C GLY A 36 1.20 7.44 -21.51
N PRO A 37 0.85 6.47 -22.38
CA PRO A 37 1.50 6.22 -23.68
C PRO A 37 1.18 7.26 -24.78
N HIS A 38 0.76 8.47 -24.40
CA HIS A 38 0.64 9.59 -25.32
C HIS A 38 1.94 10.40 -25.29
N THR A 39 2.97 9.88 -25.96
CA THR A 39 4.04 10.73 -26.46
C THR A 39 3.47 11.62 -27.56
N ASN A 40 3.18 12.87 -27.26
CA ASN A 40 3.29 13.90 -28.29
C ASN A 40 4.71 14.45 -28.21
N ALA A 41 5.48 14.12 -29.24
CA ALA A 41 6.73 14.74 -29.58
C ALA A 41 6.53 16.26 -29.64
N GLY A 42 7.18 16.99 -28.73
CA GLY A 42 7.18 18.45 -28.71
C GLY A 42 6.82 19.07 -27.37
N GLY A 43 7.63 18.88 -26.34
CA GLY A 43 8.01 19.89 -25.32
C GLY A 43 6.97 20.69 -24.51
N HIS A 44 5.67 20.65 -24.79
CA HIS A 44 4.67 21.46 -24.11
C HIS A 44 3.30 20.80 -24.25
N ILE A 45 2.71 20.28 -23.17
CA ILE A 45 1.33 20.64 -22.77
C ILE A 45 1.15 20.51 -21.25
N ARG A 46 1.04 21.66 -20.56
CA ARG A 46 0.52 21.81 -19.20
C ARG A 46 -1.00 21.77 -19.24
N GLU A 47 -1.59 20.61 -19.56
CA GLU A 47 -2.98 20.55 -20.03
C GLU A 47 -4.04 20.60 -18.90
N TRP A 48 -4.07 21.75 -18.24
CA TRP A 48 -5.22 22.30 -17.55
C TRP A 48 -6.11 23.00 -18.57
N VAL A 49 -7.43 22.85 -18.44
CA VAL A 49 -8.37 23.58 -19.31
C VAL A 49 -8.43 25.05 -18.86
N THR A 50 -8.62 25.28 -17.57
CA THR A 50 -8.57 26.58 -16.88
C THR A 50 -8.56 26.31 -15.38
N LEU A 51 -7.73 27.01 -14.60
CA LEU A 51 -7.77 26.89 -13.16
C LEU A 51 -9.00 27.64 -12.59
N ASN A 52 -9.85 26.93 -11.87
CA ASN A 52 -11.15 27.41 -11.38
C ASN A 52 -11.40 27.16 -9.88
N GLY A 53 -10.56 26.39 -9.19
CA GLY A 53 -10.67 26.26 -7.74
C GLY A 53 -9.49 25.60 -7.05
N ILE A 54 -9.55 25.60 -5.72
CA ILE A 54 -8.64 24.87 -4.83
C ILE A 54 -9.46 23.82 -4.09
N THR A 55 -9.13 22.55 -4.29
CA THR A 55 -9.77 21.42 -3.62
C THR A 55 -9.02 21.09 -2.33
N ILE A 56 -9.75 20.94 -1.23
CA ILE A 56 -9.24 20.39 0.03
C ILE A 56 -9.83 18.99 0.21
N HIS A 57 -8.95 18.01 0.45
CA HIS A 57 -9.29 16.59 0.58
C HIS A 57 -8.50 16.02 1.77
N HIS A 58 -9.04 15.06 2.51
CA HIS A 58 -8.26 14.28 3.48
C HIS A 58 -7.91 12.87 2.94
N THR A 59 -6.71 12.36 3.25
CA THR A 59 -6.32 10.97 2.91
C THR A 59 -7.14 9.96 3.69
N SER A 60 -7.48 8.79 3.17
CA SER A 60 -7.92 7.66 4.00
C SER A 60 -6.73 6.98 4.70
N GLY A 61 -6.77 6.76 6.03
CA GLY A 61 -5.65 6.16 6.80
C GLY A 61 -5.35 6.74 8.20
N GLY A 62 -4.08 6.73 8.61
CA GLY A 62 -3.63 7.36 9.87
C GLY A 62 -3.21 8.82 9.66
N MET A 63 -3.04 9.57 10.75
CA MET A 63 -2.40 10.90 10.70
C MET A 63 -0.92 10.76 10.37
N LEU A 64 -0.46 11.28 9.23
CA LEU A 64 0.95 11.24 8.85
C LEU A 64 1.66 12.50 9.35
N ARG A 65 2.86 12.33 9.90
CA ARG A 65 3.74 13.40 10.41
C ARG A 65 5.19 13.13 10.02
N GLY A 66 6.08 14.10 10.22
CA GLY A 66 7.53 13.90 10.15
C GLY A 66 8.02 13.20 8.86
N GLY A 67 8.96 12.26 9.01
CA GLY A 67 9.51 11.49 7.88
C GLY A 67 8.46 10.65 7.14
N ALA A 68 7.42 10.16 7.81
CA ALA A 68 6.39 9.32 7.19
C ALA A 68 5.57 10.11 6.18
N ALA A 69 5.18 11.34 6.52
CA ALA A 69 4.51 12.25 5.60
C ALA A 69 5.39 12.62 4.41
N VAL A 70 6.70 12.81 4.63
CA VAL A 70 7.66 13.08 3.55
C VAL A 70 7.75 11.87 2.62
N ALA A 71 7.89 10.65 3.15
CA ALA A 71 7.96 9.43 2.36
C ALA A 71 6.67 9.22 1.53
N TYR A 72 5.51 9.45 2.14
CA TYR A 72 4.20 9.34 1.49
C TYR A 72 4.01 10.30 0.31
N ALA A 73 4.64 11.49 0.38
CA ALA A 73 4.66 12.51 -0.67
C ALA A 73 5.91 12.48 -1.58
N SER A 74 6.90 11.64 -1.27
CA SER A 74 8.17 11.54 -2.01
C SER A 74 8.04 10.69 -3.27
N ARG A 75 9.12 10.59 -4.04
CA ARG A 75 9.18 9.72 -5.22
C ARG A 75 8.90 8.27 -4.81
N GLY A 76 7.91 7.64 -5.44
CA GLY A 76 7.46 6.28 -5.08
C GLY A 76 6.43 6.23 -3.94
N GLY A 77 6.19 7.34 -3.25
CA GLY A 77 5.14 7.47 -2.23
C GLY A 77 3.75 7.56 -2.85
N TRP A 78 2.73 7.20 -2.08
CA TRP A 78 1.34 7.10 -2.54
C TRP A 78 0.80 8.39 -3.17
N LEU A 79 1.04 9.56 -2.58
CA LEU A 79 0.57 10.82 -3.19
C LEU A 79 1.23 11.08 -4.54
N THR A 80 2.43 10.52 -4.77
CA THR A 80 3.13 10.65 -6.04
C THR A 80 2.68 9.60 -7.04
N THR A 81 2.49 8.35 -6.64
CA THR A 81 2.24 7.22 -7.55
C THR A 81 0.76 6.92 -7.75
N GLY A 82 -0.06 7.13 -6.72
CA GLY A 82 -1.43 6.64 -6.64
C GLY A 82 -1.52 5.12 -6.86
N ASP A 83 -2.65 4.68 -7.41
CA ASP A 83 -2.87 3.29 -7.86
C ASP A 83 -3.33 3.24 -9.33
N ALA A 84 -3.67 2.05 -9.81
CA ALA A 84 -4.14 1.85 -11.18
C ALA A 84 -5.49 2.54 -11.48
N LYS A 85 -6.31 2.84 -10.46
CA LYS A 85 -7.63 3.48 -10.60
C LYS A 85 -7.51 5.01 -10.53
N THR A 86 -6.64 5.50 -9.68
CA THR A 86 -6.29 6.90 -9.49
C THR A 86 -4.77 7.04 -9.59
N PRO A 87 -4.18 7.04 -10.80
CA PRO A 87 -2.75 7.22 -10.96
C PRO A 87 -2.33 8.61 -10.50
N GLY A 88 -1.21 8.67 -9.79
CA GLY A 88 -0.65 9.92 -9.28
C GLY A 88 0.00 10.80 -10.37
N PRO A 89 0.44 12.01 -10.01
CA PRO A 89 0.38 12.60 -8.67
C PRO A 89 -1.06 12.93 -8.26
N LEU A 90 -1.40 12.66 -7.00
CA LEU A 90 -2.73 12.78 -6.44
C LEU A 90 -3.06 14.18 -5.95
N CYS A 91 -2.10 15.09 -5.79
CA CYS A 91 -2.36 16.47 -5.35
C CYS A 91 -1.19 17.40 -5.69
N LEU A 92 -1.38 18.71 -5.46
CA LEU A 92 -0.29 19.69 -5.53
C LEU A 92 0.71 19.44 -4.39
N ALA A 93 0.19 19.32 -3.17
CA ALA A 93 0.97 19.09 -1.97
C ALA A 93 0.14 18.36 -0.90
N GLY A 94 0.82 17.55 -0.10
CA GLY A 94 0.29 17.03 1.15
C GLY A 94 0.54 18.02 2.30
N ILE A 95 -0.39 18.06 3.27
CA ILE A 95 -0.23 18.78 4.53
C ILE A 95 -0.20 17.77 5.67
N ASP A 96 0.94 17.64 6.33
CA ASP A 96 1.11 16.67 7.41
C ASP A 96 0.52 17.16 8.73
N GLY A 97 0.44 16.29 9.74
CA GLY A 97 -0.12 16.63 11.05
C GLY A 97 0.57 17.79 11.77
N ASP A 98 1.79 18.15 11.38
CA ASP A 98 2.58 19.26 11.92
C ASP A 98 2.41 20.57 11.10
N GLY A 99 1.55 20.55 10.08
CA GLY A 99 1.27 21.71 9.22
C GLY A 99 2.36 22.00 8.17
N ARG A 100 3.28 21.06 7.93
CA ARG A 100 4.31 21.18 6.90
C ARG A 100 3.70 20.86 5.53
N ILE A 101 4.03 21.68 4.54
CA ILE A 101 3.59 21.50 3.16
C ILE A 101 4.62 20.68 2.41
N ILE A 102 4.24 19.51 1.92
CA ILE A 102 5.14 18.60 1.22
C ILE A 102 4.73 18.52 -0.23
N MET A 103 5.56 19.06 -1.13
CA MET A 103 5.23 19.17 -2.55
C MET A 103 5.20 17.79 -3.23
N VAL A 104 4.16 17.54 -4.04
CA VAL A 104 3.92 16.22 -4.65
C VAL A 104 4.03 16.29 -6.16
N GLY A 105 3.24 17.17 -6.79
CA GLY A 105 3.20 17.36 -8.23
C GLY A 105 2.99 18.82 -8.59
N ALA A 106 3.43 19.20 -9.78
CA ALA A 106 3.21 20.51 -10.35
C ALA A 106 2.41 20.37 -11.64
N GLY A 107 1.27 21.08 -11.73
CA GLY A 107 0.36 20.96 -12.84
C GLY A 107 -0.82 20.02 -12.56
N ARG A 108 -1.49 19.52 -13.60
CA ARG A 108 -2.70 18.70 -13.47
C ARG A 108 -2.41 17.45 -12.64
N CYS A 109 -3.07 17.32 -11.50
CA CYS A 109 -2.99 16.16 -10.61
C CYS A 109 -4.30 15.37 -10.64
N ASN A 110 -4.29 14.11 -10.24
CA ASN A 110 -5.47 13.25 -10.19
C ASN A 110 -6.15 13.31 -8.80
N HIS A 111 -6.42 14.52 -8.35
CA HIS A 111 -6.86 14.82 -6.98
C HIS A 111 -8.37 14.69 -6.79
N ILE A 112 -9.13 15.51 -7.51
CA ILE A 112 -10.56 15.65 -7.27
C ILE A 112 -11.38 14.57 -8.00
N GLY A 113 -10.84 13.99 -9.07
CA GLY A 113 -11.55 12.98 -9.86
C GLY A 113 -12.73 13.58 -10.65
N LYS A 114 -13.84 12.85 -10.72
CA LYS A 114 -15.06 13.28 -11.41
C LYS A 114 -15.92 14.17 -10.52
N ILE A 115 -16.49 15.22 -11.09
CA ILE A 115 -17.39 16.18 -10.42
C ILE A 115 -18.67 16.40 -11.20
N SER A 116 -19.67 17.01 -10.56
CA SER A 116 -20.89 17.46 -11.24
C SER A 116 -20.65 18.72 -12.10
N SER A 117 -21.53 18.92 -13.07
CA SER A 117 -21.60 20.15 -13.86
C SER A 117 -21.97 21.37 -12.99
N SER A 118 -22.79 21.19 -11.96
CA SER A 118 -23.18 22.23 -11.00
C SER A 118 -22.02 22.65 -10.09
N GLY A 119 -21.18 21.70 -9.67
CA GLY A 119 -19.96 21.95 -8.92
C GLY A 119 -18.98 22.79 -9.73
N LEU A 120 -18.75 22.44 -11.01
CA LEU A 120 -17.91 23.25 -11.90
C LEU A 120 -18.51 24.65 -12.16
N ALA A 121 -19.83 24.77 -12.29
CA ALA A 121 -20.49 26.06 -12.41
C ALA A 121 -20.26 26.93 -11.17
N ALA A 122 -20.33 26.34 -9.97
CA ALA A 122 -20.07 27.04 -8.72
C ALA A 122 -18.61 27.50 -8.58
N MET A 123 -17.65 26.68 -9.03
CA MET A 123 -16.24 27.06 -9.12
C MET A 123 -16.03 28.25 -10.05
N ARG A 124 -16.64 28.23 -11.23
CA ARG A 124 -16.53 29.32 -12.22
C ARG A 124 -17.16 30.62 -11.74
N ALA A 125 -18.27 30.52 -11.03
CA ALA A 125 -18.98 31.67 -10.48
C ALA A 125 -18.38 32.16 -9.15
N ALA A 126 -17.47 31.39 -8.54
CA ALA A 126 -16.96 31.62 -7.19
C ALA A 126 -18.12 31.92 -6.22
N ASN A 127 -19.06 30.97 -6.06
CA ASN A 127 -20.30 31.20 -5.30
C ASN A 127 -20.66 30.07 -4.32
N PHE A 128 -19.68 29.31 -3.82
CA PHE A 128 -19.91 28.30 -2.79
C PHE A 128 -20.53 28.91 -1.52
N SER A 129 -21.50 28.22 -0.89
CA SER A 129 -22.25 28.71 0.28
C SER A 129 -21.36 29.01 1.48
N LEU A 130 -21.34 30.25 1.98
CA LEU A 130 -20.58 30.57 3.20
C LEU A 130 -21.24 30.02 4.48
N ASP A 131 -22.52 29.66 4.45
CA ASP A 131 -23.27 29.26 5.64
C ASP A 131 -23.06 27.80 6.05
N GLY A 132 -22.34 27.03 5.23
CA GLY A 132 -21.85 25.70 5.59
C GLY A 132 -21.30 24.94 4.39
N SER A 133 -20.99 23.66 4.60
CA SER A 133 -20.73 22.73 3.49
C SER A 133 -21.98 22.57 2.62
N GLN A 134 -21.82 22.61 1.30
CA GLN A 134 -22.91 22.44 0.34
C GLN A 134 -22.77 21.15 -0.47
N ASN A 135 -23.90 20.53 -0.81
CA ASN A 135 -23.90 19.33 -1.64
C ASN A 135 -24.20 19.67 -3.10
N LEU A 136 -23.15 19.77 -3.90
CA LEU A 136 -23.20 19.85 -5.36
C LEU A 136 -22.58 18.61 -5.99
N ARG A 137 -22.68 17.44 -5.35
CA ARG A 137 -21.98 16.24 -5.79
C ARG A 137 -22.48 15.68 -7.11
N GLY A 138 -21.59 15.04 -7.86
CA GLY A 138 -21.90 14.30 -9.08
C GLY A 138 -20.65 13.81 -9.78
N SER A 139 -20.81 13.16 -10.93
CA SER A 139 -19.71 12.49 -11.65
C SER A 139 -19.73 12.72 -13.16
N ASP A 140 -20.32 13.85 -13.58
CA ASP A 140 -20.60 14.21 -14.97
C ASP A 140 -19.32 14.47 -15.79
N LEU A 141 -18.25 15.00 -15.18
CA LEU A 141 -17.05 15.45 -15.90
C LEU A 141 -15.76 15.32 -15.08
N ASP A 142 -14.60 15.29 -15.76
CA ASP A 142 -13.28 15.21 -15.10
C ASP A 142 -12.88 16.57 -14.49
N GLY A 143 -12.96 16.68 -13.16
CA GLY A 143 -12.65 17.88 -12.39
C GLY A 143 -11.15 18.20 -12.30
N ASN A 144 -10.29 17.21 -12.53
CA ASN A 144 -8.83 17.36 -12.38
C ASN A 144 -8.23 18.41 -13.32
N GLY A 145 -8.88 18.70 -14.45
CA GLY A 145 -8.46 19.74 -15.39
C GLY A 145 -8.77 21.17 -14.93
N TYR A 146 -9.43 21.34 -13.77
CA TYR A 146 -9.97 22.62 -13.30
C TYR A 146 -9.51 23.03 -11.90
N THR A 147 -8.91 22.14 -11.10
CA THR A 147 -8.56 22.45 -9.70
C THR A 147 -7.16 22.01 -9.32
N VAL A 148 -6.44 22.85 -8.58
CA VAL A 148 -5.32 22.39 -7.76
C VAL A 148 -5.86 21.91 -6.43
N GLY A 149 -5.11 21.14 -5.66
CA GLY A 149 -5.57 20.88 -4.30
C GLY A 149 -4.54 20.32 -3.36
N PHE A 150 -4.90 20.40 -2.08
CA PHE A 150 -4.11 19.99 -0.94
C PHE A 150 -4.73 18.75 -0.33
N GLU A 151 -3.88 17.75 -0.11
CA GLU A 151 -4.26 16.54 0.60
C GLU A 151 -3.87 16.67 2.07
N LEU A 152 -4.84 16.75 2.96
CA LEU A 152 -4.64 16.71 4.40
C LEU A 152 -4.34 15.26 4.79
N MET A 153 -3.10 14.99 5.19
CA MET A 153 -2.64 13.63 5.51
C MET A 153 -3.13 13.19 6.89
N ALA A 154 -4.44 13.05 7.01
CA ALA A 154 -5.20 12.67 8.18
C ALA A 154 -6.30 11.72 7.74
N GLY A 155 -6.25 10.44 8.11
CA GLY A 155 -7.38 9.54 7.81
C GLY A 155 -8.50 9.57 8.82
N GLY A 156 -9.08 10.76 8.89
CA GLY A 156 -10.22 11.15 9.67
C GLY A 156 -10.31 12.67 9.67
N VAL A 157 -10.74 13.24 10.78
CA VAL A 157 -10.83 14.70 10.95
C VAL A 157 -9.41 15.29 11.03
N PRO A 158 -9.03 16.21 10.13
CA PRO A 158 -7.76 16.93 10.20
C PRO A 158 -7.65 17.74 11.50
N ASN A 159 -6.44 17.84 12.04
CA ASN A 159 -6.22 18.62 13.25
C ASN A 159 -6.19 20.14 12.96
N ASP A 160 -6.24 20.96 14.01
CA ASP A 160 -6.25 22.43 13.86
C ASP A 160 -4.99 23.00 13.19
N VAL A 161 -3.83 22.35 13.38
CA VAL A 161 -2.57 22.76 12.75
C VAL A 161 -2.60 22.53 11.25
N GLN A 162 -3.09 21.37 10.81
CA GLN A 162 -3.36 21.07 9.40
C GLN A 162 -4.37 22.03 8.81
N ARG A 163 -5.47 22.30 9.52
CA ARG A 163 -6.51 23.22 9.08
C ARG A 163 -5.96 24.63 8.90
N ASP A 164 -5.19 25.12 9.86
CA ASP A 164 -4.54 26.43 9.78
C ASP A 164 -3.51 26.50 8.64
N ALA A 165 -2.69 25.46 8.47
CA ALA A 165 -1.77 25.35 7.33
C ALA A 165 -2.52 25.37 5.99
N ALA A 166 -3.64 24.64 5.89
CA ALA A 166 -4.50 24.62 4.71
C ALA A 166 -5.14 25.99 4.42
N ILE A 167 -5.60 26.71 5.46
CA ILE A 167 -6.13 28.08 5.33
C ILE A 167 -5.05 29.01 4.75
N ARG A 168 -3.86 28.98 5.33
CA ARG A 168 -2.73 29.84 4.89
C ARG A 168 -2.29 29.48 3.47
N ALA A 169 -2.21 28.19 3.15
CA ALA A 169 -1.81 27.70 1.84
C ALA A 169 -2.83 28.10 0.76
N ALA A 170 -4.12 27.88 1.01
CA ALA A 170 -5.18 28.28 0.10
C ALA A 170 -5.21 29.80 -0.09
N ALA A 171 -5.11 30.59 0.99
CA ALA A 171 -5.07 32.05 0.91
C ALA A 171 -3.86 32.56 0.12
N ALA A 172 -2.69 31.93 0.27
CA ALA A 172 -1.49 32.28 -0.48
C ALA A 172 -1.66 32.10 -1.98
N LEU A 173 -2.25 30.97 -2.40
CA LEU A 173 -2.54 30.73 -3.81
C LEU A 173 -3.63 31.66 -4.32
N CYS A 174 -4.69 31.91 -3.53
CA CYS A 174 -5.73 32.86 -3.91
C CYS A 174 -5.17 34.25 -4.18
N ARG A 175 -4.27 34.77 -3.33
CA ARG A 175 -3.59 36.06 -3.56
C ARG A 175 -2.82 36.09 -4.87
N ARG A 176 -2.10 35.01 -5.20
CA ARG A 176 -1.34 34.91 -6.47
C ARG A 176 -2.24 34.83 -7.70
N LEU A 177 -3.43 34.28 -7.55
CA LEU A 177 -4.41 34.07 -8.63
C LEU A 177 -5.42 35.23 -8.77
N GLY A 178 -5.38 36.22 -7.86
CA GLY A 178 -6.35 37.32 -7.83
C GLY A 178 -7.74 36.89 -7.34
N TRP A 179 -7.79 35.83 -6.53
CA TRP A 179 -9.00 35.20 -6.00
C TRP A 179 -9.31 35.68 -4.60
N THR A 180 -10.58 35.54 -4.20
CA THR A 180 -11.08 36.07 -2.91
C THR A 180 -11.03 35.03 -1.79
N GLY A 181 -10.92 33.74 -2.13
CA GLY A 181 -11.04 32.62 -1.20
C GLY A 181 -12.37 31.85 -1.37
N GLN A 182 -13.31 32.41 -2.12
CA GLN A 182 -14.60 31.80 -2.46
C GLN A 182 -14.45 30.61 -3.43
N GLU A 183 -13.31 30.52 -4.11
CA GLU A 183 -12.92 29.48 -5.08
C GLU A 183 -12.45 28.17 -4.42
N VAL A 184 -12.36 28.15 -3.09
CA VAL A 184 -11.91 26.99 -2.30
C VAL A 184 -13.08 26.09 -1.94
N HIS A 185 -12.96 24.78 -2.12
CA HIS A 185 -14.06 23.84 -1.86
C HIS A 185 -13.54 22.52 -1.27
N GLY A 186 -14.40 21.83 -0.53
CA GLY A 186 -14.15 20.47 -0.08
C GLY A 186 -14.36 19.48 -1.22
N HIS A 187 -13.61 18.38 -1.23
CA HIS A 187 -13.82 17.30 -2.19
C HIS A 187 -15.26 16.76 -2.13
N GLY A 188 -15.78 16.55 -0.92
CA GLY A 188 -17.15 16.09 -0.67
C GLY A 188 -18.24 17.07 -1.10
N GLU A 189 -17.93 18.35 -1.38
CA GLU A 189 -18.94 19.31 -1.84
C GLU A 189 -19.29 19.14 -3.32
N VAL A 190 -18.42 18.51 -4.13
CA VAL A 190 -18.52 18.53 -5.61
C VAL A 190 -18.31 17.19 -6.28
N ALA A 191 -17.53 16.29 -5.68
CA ALA A 191 -17.23 14.98 -6.24
C ALA A 191 -18.23 13.92 -5.73
N ASP A 192 -18.52 12.91 -6.54
CA ASP A 192 -19.29 11.76 -6.09
C ASP A 192 -18.44 10.81 -5.22
N SER A 193 -18.03 11.31 -4.05
CA SER A 193 -17.24 10.60 -3.05
C SER A 193 -18.10 9.73 -2.14
N ARG A 194 -17.56 8.67 -1.54
CA ARG A 194 -18.35 7.90 -0.54
C ARG A 194 -18.57 8.68 0.78
N ASP A 195 -17.89 9.81 0.94
CA ASP A 195 -17.86 10.61 2.14
C ASP A 195 -18.15 12.09 1.84
N PHE A 196 -19.36 12.55 2.17
CA PHE A 196 -19.72 13.97 2.08
C PHE A 196 -18.95 14.83 3.09
N SER A 197 -18.48 14.23 4.18
CA SER A 197 -17.80 14.98 5.23
C SER A 197 -16.43 15.47 4.82
N ASP A 198 -15.78 14.84 3.84
CA ASP A 198 -14.47 15.19 3.28
C ASP A 198 -14.36 16.69 2.91
N PRO A 199 -13.49 17.47 3.59
CA PRO A 199 -12.28 17.06 4.32
C PRO A 199 -12.40 16.84 5.83
N GLY A 200 -13.59 16.75 6.39
CA GLY A 200 -13.86 16.46 7.81
C GLY A 200 -14.22 17.68 8.64
N PHE A 201 -14.50 18.82 7.99
CA PHE A 201 -14.92 20.06 8.66
C PHE A 201 -15.83 20.92 7.76
N ASP A 202 -16.52 21.88 8.39
CA ASP A 202 -17.42 22.81 7.70
C ASP A 202 -16.68 23.73 6.72
N MET A 203 -17.02 23.58 5.43
CA MET A 203 -16.39 24.34 4.35
C MET A 203 -16.87 25.79 4.26
N GLY A 204 -18.08 26.09 4.75
CA GLY A 204 -18.59 27.47 4.89
C GLY A 204 -17.67 28.32 5.75
N ARG A 205 -17.39 27.83 6.96
CA ARG A 205 -16.46 28.45 7.90
C ARG A 205 -15.03 28.44 7.39
N PHE A 206 -14.56 27.34 6.80
CA PHE A 206 -13.22 27.28 6.23
C PHE A 206 -13.01 28.35 5.15
N ARG A 207 -13.96 28.52 4.22
CA ARG A 207 -13.91 29.58 3.21
C ARG A 207 -13.88 30.98 3.83
N ARG A 208 -14.69 31.27 4.87
CA ARG A 208 -14.61 32.55 5.58
C ARG A 208 -13.21 32.80 6.18
N ASP A 209 -12.62 31.78 6.78
CA ASP A 209 -11.27 31.85 7.36
C ASP A 209 -10.22 32.12 6.25
N VAL A 210 -10.33 31.46 5.10
CA VAL A 210 -9.48 31.72 3.92
C VAL A 210 -9.68 33.15 3.39
N MET A 211 -10.92 33.61 3.21
CA MET A 211 -11.20 34.96 2.72
C MET A 211 -10.66 36.04 3.68
N ALA A 212 -10.73 35.79 5.00
CA ALA A 212 -10.11 36.67 5.98
C ALA A 212 -8.59 36.70 5.81
N ALA A 213 -7.96 35.53 5.65
CA ALA A 213 -6.52 35.41 5.40
C ALA A 213 -6.08 36.02 4.06
N VAL A 214 -6.93 36.02 3.03
CA VAL A 214 -6.67 36.70 1.74
C VAL A 214 -6.65 38.22 1.92
N ARG A 215 -7.58 38.78 2.71
CA ARG A 215 -7.72 40.23 2.96
C ARG A 215 -6.67 40.80 3.91
N GLY A 216 -6.18 40.03 4.87
CA GLY A 216 -5.18 40.48 5.85
C GLY A 216 -3.76 40.42 5.28
N ASN A 217 -3.10 41.57 5.10
CA ASN A 217 -1.69 41.65 4.67
C ASN A 217 -0.68 41.50 5.82
N GLN A 218 -1.05 40.79 6.89
CA GLN A 218 -0.18 40.42 8.01
C GLN A 218 -0.55 39.01 8.46
N THR A 219 0.46 38.17 8.66
CA THR A 219 0.35 36.91 9.40
C THR A 219 -0.50 37.17 10.64
N PRO A 220 -1.60 36.44 10.90
CA PRO A 220 -2.13 36.41 12.25
C PRO A 220 -0.96 36.01 13.14
N PRO A 221 -0.69 36.69 14.27
CA PRO A 221 0.20 36.10 15.26
C PRO A 221 -0.32 34.68 15.52
N PRO A 222 0.55 33.67 15.76
CA PRO A 222 0.07 32.36 16.16
C PRO A 222 -0.97 32.59 17.25
N ARG A 223 -2.19 32.06 17.08
CA ARG A 223 -3.21 32.20 18.12
C ARG A 223 -2.53 31.80 19.41
N GLN A 224 -2.35 32.77 20.31
CA GLN A 224 -2.07 32.42 21.69
C GLN A 224 -3.20 31.50 22.07
N GLU A 225 -2.81 30.29 22.42
CA GLU A 225 -3.72 29.26 22.87
C GLU A 225 -4.62 29.89 23.91
N THR A 226 -5.93 29.89 23.70
CA THR A 226 -6.81 29.77 24.87
C THR A 226 -6.27 28.55 25.59
N PRO A 227 -5.77 28.67 26.84
CA PRO A 227 -5.15 27.55 27.50
C PRO A 227 -6.21 26.45 27.54
N VAL A 228 -6.04 25.43 26.71
CA VAL A 228 -6.56 24.12 27.06
C VAL A 228 -5.73 23.81 28.28
N THR A 229 -6.33 23.91 29.46
CA THR A 229 -5.72 23.44 30.70
C THR A 229 -5.31 22.00 30.41
N THR A 230 -4.03 21.79 30.10
CA THR A 230 -3.50 20.46 29.81
C THR A 230 -3.59 19.76 31.14
N PRO A 231 -4.41 18.70 31.27
CA PRO A 231 -4.47 17.94 32.52
C PRO A 231 -3.04 17.56 32.92
N ASP A 232 -2.59 18.00 34.09
CA ASP A 232 -1.32 17.53 34.63
C ASP A 232 -1.55 16.09 35.09
N ILE A 233 -1.19 15.16 34.21
CA ILE A 233 -1.33 13.72 34.47
C ILE A 233 -0.08 13.12 35.12
N GLY A 234 0.91 13.95 35.46
CA GLY A 234 2.11 13.59 36.22
C GLY A 234 3.05 12.58 35.55
N GLY A 235 4.22 12.38 36.16
CA GLY A 235 5.19 11.35 35.77
C GLY A 235 5.85 11.57 34.40
N ARG A 236 6.69 10.61 33.98
CA ARG A 236 7.41 10.71 32.70
C ARG A 236 6.49 10.57 31.49
N ILE A 237 5.44 9.75 31.61
CA ILE A 237 4.38 9.63 30.60
C ILE A 237 3.68 10.98 30.36
N GLY A 238 3.31 11.69 31.44
CA GLY A 238 2.68 13.01 31.32
C GLY A 238 3.59 14.05 30.68
N GLN A 239 4.88 14.05 31.06
CA GLN A 239 5.88 14.92 30.44
C GLN A 239 6.03 14.65 28.94
N ARG A 240 6.19 13.38 28.54
CA ARG A 240 6.31 13.01 27.12
C ARG A 240 5.04 13.34 26.33
N TRP A 241 3.87 13.12 26.92
CA TRP A 241 2.61 13.49 26.29
C TRP A 241 2.49 15.01 26.09
N ALA A 242 2.91 15.81 27.07
CA ALA A 242 2.97 17.27 26.96
C ALA A 242 3.99 17.72 25.88
N GLU A 243 5.17 17.10 25.82
CA GLU A 243 6.18 17.33 24.77
C GLU A 243 5.62 17.08 23.36
N LEU A 244 4.72 16.10 23.21
CA LEU A 244 4.05 15.78 21.95
C LEU A 244 2.83 16.68 21.64
N GLY A 245 2.55 17.68 22.48
CA GLY A 245 1.44 18.62 22.30
C GLY A 245 0.16 18.28 23.06
N GLY A 246 0.24 17.40 24.07
CA GLY A 246 -0.87 17.09 24.99
C GLY A 246 -2.12 16.59 24.26
N PRO A 247 -3.31 17.16 24.52
CA PRO A 247 -4.56 16.79 23.83
C PRO A 247 -4.48 16.89 22.29
N ARG A 248 -3.59 17.74 21.76
CA ARG A 248 -3.37 17.93 20.31
C ARG A 248 -2.36 16.94 19.71
N SER A 249 -1.73 16.11 20.53
CA SER A 249 -0.77 15.07 20.09
C SER A 249 -1.45 13.96 19.26
N ILE A 250 -0.65 13.01 18.76
CA ILE A 250 -1.15 11.81 18.09
C ILE A 250 -2.00 10.91 18.99
N LEU A 251 -1.79 11.00 20.31
CA LEU A 251 -2.48 10.18 21.31
C LEU A 251 -3.87 10.71 21.69
N GLY A 252 -4.09 12.03 21.61
CA GLY A 252 -5.33 12.66 22.09
C GLY A 252 -5.36 12.82 23.61
N ASN A 253 -6.56 12.90 24.19
CA ASN A 253 -6.70 12.97 25.65
C ASN A 253 -6.37 11.63 26.31
N PRO A 254 -5.95 11.63 27.59
CA PRO A 254 -5.88 10.43 28.40
C PRO A 254 -7.25 9.74 28.43
N ALA A 255 -7.27 8.44 28.14
CA ALA A 255 -8.49 7.63 28.17
C ALA A 255 -8.61 6.81 29.47
N GLY A 256 -7.60 6.86 30.34
CA GLY A 256 -7.59 6.20 31.63
C GLY A 256 -6.36 6.55 32.46
N ASP A 257 -6.30 5.97 33.65
CA ASP A 257 -5.20 6.16 34.58
C ASP A 257 -3.92 5.48 34.10
N GLU A 258 -2.79 5.94 34.64
CA GLU A 258 -1.51 5.27 34.45
C GLU A 258 -1.52 3.94 35.20
N VAL A 259 -1.21 2.87 34.48
CA VAL A 259 -1.12 1.52 35.00
C VAL A 259 0.35 1.18 35.19
N ARG A 260 0.74 0.89 36.43
CA ARG A 260 2.10 0.45 36.78
C ARG A 260 2.31 -0.99 36.32
N THR A 261 3.48 -1.23 35.76
CA THR A 261 4.01 -2.56 35.43
C THR A 261 5.26 -2.81 36.27
N ASP A 262 5.90 -3.98 36.15
CA ASP A 262 7.04 -4.37 37.00
C ASP A 262 8.14 -3.31 37.09
N THR A 263 8.66 -2.86 35.94
CA THR A 263 9.76 -1.88 35.85
C THR A 263 9.35 -0.58 35.15
N GLY A 264 8.06 -0.43 34.83
CA GLY A 264 7.55 0.64 33.99
C GLY A 264 6.12 1.03 34.30
N ALA A 265 5.48 1.65 33.32
CA ALA A 265 4.07 1.99 33.34
C ALA A 265 3.57 2.16 31.91
N TYR A 266 2.27 2.04 31.70
CA TYR A 266 1.63 2.53 30.50
C TYR A 266 0.39 3.34 30.83
N ARG A 267 0.00 4.23 29.92
CA ARG A 267 -1.28 4.94 30.01
C ARG A 267 -2.02 4.84 28.68
N PRO A 268 -3.30 4.44 28.69
CA PRO A 268 -4.15 4.52 27.51
C PRO A 268 -4.57 5.97 27.25
N PHE A 269 -4.56 6.34 25.97
CA PHE A 269 -5.10 7.56 25.41
C PHE A 269 -6.15 7.21 24.37
N GLU A 270 -6.96 8.17 23.96
CA GLU A 270 -8.05 7.99 22.98
C GLU A 270 -7.60 7.24 21.72
N ARG A 271 -6.35 7.47 21.26
CA ARG A 271 -5.84 6.97 19.98
C ARG A 271 -4.61 6.07 20.08
N GLY A 272 -4.20 5.70 21.29
CA GLY A 272 -3.00 4.88 21.47
C GLY A 272 -2.54 4.80 22.91
N PHE A 273 -1.35 4.23 23.12
CA PHE A 273 -0.78 4.04 24.45
C PHE A 273 0.53 4.82 24.52
N MET A 274 0.80 5.45 25.67
CA MET A 274 2.16 5.83 26.03
C MET A 274 2.70 4.76 26.96
N ILE A 275 3.85 4.18 26.63
CA ILE A 275 4.46 3.09 27.37
C ILE A 275 5.84 3.56 27.82
N TRP A 276 6.13 3.46 29.11
CA TRP A 276 7.36 3.94 29.72
C TRP A 276 8.01 2.86 30.55
N SER A 277 9.34 2.83 30.56
CA SER A 277 10.12 2.13 31.58
C SER A 277 11.30 2.97 32.01
N THR A 278 11.88 2.60 33.15
CA THR A 278 13.10 3.24 33.67
C THR A 278 14.29 3.12 32.71
N ASP A 279 14.33 2.07 31.88
CA ASP A 279 15.45 1.79 30.97
C ASP A 279 15.26 2.36 29.56
N THR A 280 14.01 2.67 29.16
CA THR A 280 13.68 2.94 27.75
C THR A 280 13.06 4.30 27.49
N ASP A 281 12.72 5.08 28.52
CA ASP A 281 11.89 6.29 28.41
C ASP A 281 10.48 6.01 27.84
N ALA A 282 9.68 7.06 27.66
CA ALA A 282 8.27 7.01 27.28
C ALA A 282 8.12 7.05 25.76
N HIS A 283 7.47 6.01 25.21
CA HIS A 283 7.26 5.81 23.79
C HIS A 283 5.80 5.59 23.43
N VAL A 284 5.43 6.14 22.28
CA VAL A 284 4.08 6.03 21.71
C VAL A 284 3.92 4.66 21.04
N SER A 285 2.79 3.98 21.27
CA SER A 285 2.42 2.75 20.56
C SER A 285 0.99 2.86 20.02
N LEU A 286 0.81 2.70 18.71
CA LEU A 286 -0.44 2.95 17.98
C LEU A 286 -0.86 1.74 17.14
N GLY A 287 -2.13 1.73 16.71
CA GLY A 287 -2.63 0.90 15.61
C GLY A 287 -2.12 -0.54 15.54
N LEU A 288 -1.70 -0.96 14.33
CA LEU A 288 -1.26 -2.33 14.03
C LEU A 288 -0.01 -2.76 14.82
N ILE A 289 0.90 -1.82 15.11
CA ILE A 289 2.10 -2.10 15.90
C ILE A 289 1.70 -2.44 17.35
N ARG A 290 0.83 -1.64 17.96
CA ARG A 290 0.28 -1.90 19.30
C ARG A 290 -0.51 -3.20 19.34
N GLU A 291 -1.30 -3.50 18.32
CA GLU A 291 -2.03 -4.77 18.22
C GLU A 291 -1.10 -5.97 18.13
N ALA A 292 0.00 -5.87 17.38
CA ALA A 292 1.03 -6.89 17.36
C ALA A 292 1.74 -7.03 18.70
N TYR A 293 2.07 -5.91 19.34
CA TYR A 293 2.68 -5.92 20.67
C TYR A 293 1.76 -6.59 21.70
N ALA A 294 0.45 -6.33 21.63
CA ALA A 294 -0.56 -7.00 22.46
C ALA A 294 -0.58 -8.52 22.23
N ARG A 295 -0.56 -8.98 20.97
CA ARG A 295 -0.50 -10.41 20.65
C ARG A 295 0.77 -11.09 21.16
N GLN A 296 1.86 -10.34 21.28
CA GLN A 296 3.12 -10.84 21.84
C GLN A 296 3.15 -10.82 23.38
N GLY A 297 2.10 -10.35 24.05
CA GLY A 297 2.03 -10.27 25.51
C GLY A 297 2.56 -8.97 26.12
N PHE A 298 2.64 -7.91 25.32
CA PHE A 298 3.19 -6.61 25.72
C PHE A 298 4.58 -6.72 26.38
N GLU A 299 4.84 -5.99 27.46
CA GLU A 299 6.13 -5.94 28.16
C GLU A 299 6.51 -7.25 28.84
N HIS A 300 5.52 -8.10 29.14
CA HIS A 300 5.72 -9.45 29.68
C HIS A 300 6.08 -10.45 28.58
N GLY A 301 5.99 -10.04 27.32
CA GLY A 301 6.29 -10.83 26.13
C GLY A 301 7.77 -10.85 25.75
N HIS A 302 8.06 -11.49 24.61
CA HIS A 302 9.42 -11.61 24.08
C HIS A 302 10.09 -10.28 23.70
N LEU A 303 9.31 -9.20 23.53
CA LEU A 303 9.80 -7.93 23.03
C LEU A 303 10.34 -7.00 24.14
N GLY A 304 9.81 -7.10 25.36
CA GLY A 304 10.05 -6.09 26.40
C GLY A 304 9.47 -4.72 26.02
N TYR A 305 9.95 -3.65 26.66
CA TYR A 305 9.44 -2.29 26.43
C TYR A 305 9.89 -1.72 25.07
N PRO A 306 9.10 -0.80 24.47
CA PRO A 306 9.53 -0.05 23.29
C PRO A 306 10.75 0.82 23.62
N ILE A 307 11.68 0.94 22.68
CA ILE A 307 12.90 1.79 22.75
C ILE A 307 12.92 2.87 21.66
N SER A 308 11.86 2.94 20.87
CA SER A 308 11.65 3.97 19.85
C SER A 308 10.16 4.27 19.77
N ASP A 309 9.83 5.45 19.26
CA ASP A 309 8.50 5.67 18.68
C ASP A 309 8.41 4.88 17.34
N GLU A 310 7.19 4.77 16.79
CA GLU A 310 7.01 4.23 15.44
C GLU A 310 7.78 5.09 14.41
N PHE A 311 8.54 4.43 13.53
CA PHE A 311 9.36 5.07 12.51
C PHE A 311 9.01 4.57 11.10
N PRO A 312 9.07 5.46 10.10
CA PRO A 312 8.81 5.08 8.72
C PRO A 312 9.97 4.29 8.12
N ILE A 313 9.63 3.35 7.24
CA ILE A 313 10.56 2.57 6.44
C ILE A 313 10.02 2.54 5.00
N GLU A 314 10.86 2.25 4.01
CA GLU A 314 10.44 2.22 2.61
C GLU A 314 9.27 1.25 2.39
N GLY A 315 8.07 1.80 2.17
CA GLY A 315 6.84 1.03 1.98
C GLY A 315 6.22 0.47 3.26
N GLY A 316 6.65 0.86 4.46
CA GLY A 316 6.18 0.28 5.73
C GLY A 316 6.45 1.13 6.96
N ILE A 317 6.12 0.60 8.13
CA ILE A 317 6.35 1.21 9.45
C ILE A 317 6.97 0.16 10.37
N GLY A 318 7.87 0.59 11.25
CA GLY A 318 8.46 -0.25 12.27
C GLY A 318 8.51 0.41 13.64
N GLN A 319 8.66 -0.38 14.69
CA GLN A 319 8.97 0.08 16.04
C GLN A 319 9.98 -0.87 16.68
N HIS A 320 10.99 -0.31 17.36
CA HIS A 320 11.99 -1.08 18.08
C HIS A 320 11.58 -1.28 19.54
N TYR A 321 11.88 -2.47 20.04
CA TYR A 321 11.69 -2.90 21.42
C TYR A 321 13.02 -3.43 21.97
N GLN A 322 13.13 -3.56 23.29
CA GLN A 322 14.36 -4.01 23.95
C GLN A 322 14.95 -5.29 23.33
N ASN A 323 14.09 -6.26 23.03
CA ASN A 323 14.49 -7.60 22.58
C ASN A 323 14.02 -7.95 21.16
N GLY A 324 13.46 -6.97 20.44
CA GLY A 324 12.93 -7.23 19.10
C GLY A 324 12.40 -5.99 18.42
N SER A 325 11.59 -6.19 17.39
CA SER A 325 11.03 -5.10 16.60
C SER A 325 9.75 -5.58 15.93
N ILE A 326 8.81 -4.68 15.69
CA ILE A 326 7.55 -4.98 15.01
C ILE A 326 7.52 -4.19 13.72
N TYR A 327 7.09 -4.82 12.62
CA TYR A 327 7.02 -4.21 11.29
C TYR A 327 5.71 -4.54 10.58
N TYR A 328 5.25 -3.62 9.74
CA TYR A 328 4.27 -3.92 8.69
C TYR A 328 4.58 -3.15 7.41
N ARG A 329 4.18 -3.71 6.27
CA ARG A 329 4.16 -2.98 5.01
C ARG A 329 2.86 -2.20 4.90
N LEU A 330 2.93 -0.97 4.39
CA LEU A 330 1.73 -0.17 4.11
C LEU A 330 0.77 -0.93 3.19
N GLY A 331 -0.48 -1.04 3.63
CA GLY A 331 -1.52 -1.81 2.94
C GLY A 331 -1.72 -3.23 3.48
N ASP A 332 -0.79 -3.76 4.26
CA ASP A 332 -0.98 -5.04 4.95
C ASP A 332 -1.97 -4.85 6.11
N PRO A 333 -2.83 -5.86 6.37
CA PRO A 333 -3.84 -5.76 7.42
C PRO A 333 -3.27 -5.94 8.83
N GLN A 334 -1.98 -6.28 8.97
CA GLN A 334 -1.39 -6.72 10.23
C GLN A 334 0.11 -6.42 10.28
N ALA A 335 0.61 -6.13 11.50
CA ALA A 335 2.03 -6.04 11.80
C ALA A 335 2.55 -7.29 12.51
N TYR A 336 3.84 -7.59 12.34
CA TYR A 336 4.47 -8.81 12.84
C TYR A 336 5.73 -8.51 13.63
N ALA A 337 5.89 -9.23 14.74
CA ALA A 337 7.05 -9.14 15.61
C ALA A 337 8.18 -10.03 15.12
N VAL A 338 9.39 -9.50 15.09
CA VAL A 338 10.64 -10.20 14.77
C VAL A 338 11.56 -10.04 15.98
N TYR A 339 12.07 -11.11 16.56
CA TYR A 339 12.92 -11.07 17.75
C TYR A 339 14.00 -12.17 17.75
N GLY A 340 14.87 -12.13 18.76
CA GLY A 340 15.86 -13.18 19.02
C GLY A 340 16.79 -13.51 17.83
N ALA A 341 17.07 -14.80 17.67
CA ALA A 341 18.03 -15.27 16.68
C ALA A 341 17.55 -15.08 15.23
N ILE A 342 16.24 -15.19 14.98
CA ILE A 342 15.65 -14.93 13.66
C ILE A 342 15.85 -13.46 13.26
N ARG A 343 15.57 -12.53 14.17
CA ARG A 343 15.86 -11.10 13.95
C ARG A 343 17.33 -10.85 13.64
N THR A 344 18.24 -11.54 14.33
CA THR A 344 19.68 -11.40 14.11
C THR A 344 20.07 -11.81 12.68
N VAL A 345 19.51 -12.91 12.18
CA VAL A 345 19.72 -13.32 10.78
C VAL A 345 19.11 -12.32 9.80
N TRP A 346 17.87 -11.91 10.01
CA TRP A 346 17.20 -10.93 9.14
C TRP A 346 17.95 -9.58 9.09
N ALA A 347 18.46 -9.13 10.23
CA ALA A 347 19.33 -7.95 10.33
C ALA A 347 20.60 -8.09 9.48
N SER A 348 21.26 -9.25 9.54
CA SER A 348 22.48 -9.51 8.75
C SER A 348 22.23 -9.49 7.23
N LEU A 349 20.96 -9.66 6.82
CA LEU A 349 20.51 -9.67 5.43
C LEU A 349 19.98 -8.31 4.96
N ARG A 350 20.20 -7.24 5.74
CA ARG A 350 19.71 -5.87 5.48
C ARG A 350 18.19 -5.71 5.67
N TRP A 351 17.62 -6.42 6.64
CA TRP A 351 16.25 -6.20 7.10
C TRP A 351 15.23 -6.31 5.94
N GLU A 352 14.22 -5.44 5.92
CA GLU A 352 13.19 -5.36 4.88
C GLU A 352 13.72 -4.96 3.49
N THR A 353 14.91 -4.35 3.41
CA THR A 353 15.58 -4.06 2.12
C THR A 353 16.35 -5.27 1.57
N GLY A 354 16.43 -6.34 2.36
CA GLY A 354 17.08 -7.60 2.04
C GLY A 354 16.25 -8.53 1.14
N PRO A 355 16.83 -9.68 0.75
CA PRO A 355 16.14 -10.67 -0.08
C PRO A 355 14.88 -11.25 0.57
N LEU A 356 14.75 -11.17 1.89
CA LEU A 356 13.58 -11.65 2.62
C LEU A 356 12.41 -10.65 2.59
N GLY A 357 12.66 -9.34 2.51
CA GLY A 357 11.59 -8.33 2.59
C GLY A 357 10.95 -8.21 3.98
N TYR A 358 9.70 -7.73 4.03
CA TYR A 358 8.94 -7.58 5.27
C TYR A 358 8.52 -8.94 5.86
N PRO A 359 8.39 -9.05 7.19
CA PRO A 359 7.78 -10.23 7.81
C PRO A 359 6.31 -10.36 7.39
N THR A 360 5.85 -11.58 7.21
CA THR A 360 4.46 -11.93 6.84
C THR A 360 3.79 -12.84 7.88
N SER A 361 4.52 -13.17 8.95
CA SER A 361 3.99 -13.87 10.12
C SER A 361 4.74 -13.44 11.38
N ASP A 362 4.14 -13.64 12.54
CA ASP A 362 4.89 -13.75 13.79
C ASP A 362 5.74 -15.05 13.75
N GLU A 363 6.73 -15.18 14.62
CA GLU A 363 7.48 -16.44 14.81
C GLU A 363 6.54 -17.50 15.43
N PHE A 364 6.57 -18.73 14.89
CA PHE A 364 5.75 -19.83 15.41
C PHE A 364 6.53 -21.15 15.52
N ASP A 365 6.13 -21.96 16.49
CA ASP A 365 6.73 -23.28 16.76
C ASP A 365 6.38 -24.29 15.68
N ILE A 366 7.34 -25.15 15.36
CA ILE A 366 7.19 -26.26 14.42
C ILE A 366 8.03 -27.46 14.87
N ALA A 367 7.76 -28.62 14.30
CA ALA A 367 8.61 -29.80 14.43
C ALA A 367 8.86 -30.42 13.06
N ASP A 368 10.07 -30.94 12.87
CA ASP A 368 10.47 -31.64 11.66
C ASP A 368 9.79 -33.02 11.56
N GLY A 369 10.02 -33.73 10.45
CA GLY A 369 9.42 -35.06 10.21
C GLY A 369 9.85 -36.14 11.22
N ARG A 370 10.84 -35.85 12.08
CA ARG A 370 11.40 -36.73 13.10
C ARG A 370 11.02 -36.27 14.52
N GLY A 371 10.23 -35.21 14.65
CA GLY A 371 9.81 -34.65 15.93
C GLY A 371 10.83 -33.72 16.58
N VAL A 372 11.88 -33.31 15.87
CA VAL A 372 12.84 -32.30 16.39
C VAL A 372 12.13 -30.95 16.41
N PRO A 373 12.09 -30.24 17.55
CA PRO A 373 11.44 -28.94 17.64
C PRO A 373 12.27 -27.84 16.98
N GLY A 374 11.59 -26.84 16.46
CA GLY A 374 12.18 -25.63 15.92
C GLY A 374 11.14 -24.52 15.84
N ARG A 375 11.56 -23.37 15.34
CA ARG A 375 10.70 -22.21 15.10
C ARG A 375 10.94 -21.67 13.72
N VAL A 376 9.93 -21.04 13.13
CA VAL A 376 10.04 -20.43 11.81
C VAL A 376 9.30 -19.11 11.78
N GLN A 377 9.85 -18.17 11.03
CA GLN A 377 9.17 -16.94 10.67
C GLN A 377 9.19 -16.76 9.16
N ARG A 378 8.06 -16.31 8.61
CA ARG A 378 7.88 -16.06 7.18
C ARG A 378 8.08 -14.59 6.85
N PHE A 379 8.62 -14.37 5.67
CA PHE A 379 8.88 -13.07 5.05
C PHE A 379 8.41 -13.10 3.59
N GLN A 380 8.32 -11.94 2.96
CA GLN A 380 7.83 -11.79 1.58
C GLN A 380 8.63 -12.62 0.55
N GLY A 381 9.94 -12.69 0.71
CA GLY A 381 10.86 -13.39 -0.21
C GLY A 381 11.42 -14.70 0.33
N GLY A 382 11.05 -15.10 1.54
CA GLY A 382 11.49 -16.38 2.11
C GLY A 382 11.10 -16.60 3.55
N ALA A 383 11.82 -17.49 4.23
CA ALA A 383 11.59 -17.79 5.64
C ALA A 383 12.90 -18.06 6.36
N VAL A 384 12.87 -17.92 7.68
CA VAL A 384 14.03 -18.18 8.55
C VAL A 384 13.62 -19.20 9.59
N TRP A 385 14.37 -20.29 9.68
CA TRP A 385 14.18 -21.34 10.68
C TRP A 385 15.21 -21.21 11.79
N HIS A 386 14.81 -21.53 13.01
CA HIS A 386 15.67 -21.73 14.17
C HIS A 386 15.48 -23.14 14.72
N SER A 387 16.56 -23.89 14.88
CA SER A 387 16.56 -25.20 15.54
C SER A 387 17.88 -25.43 16.27
N GLU A 388 18.08 -26.63 16.84
CA GLU A 388 19.38 -27.04 17.38
C GLU A 388 20.55 -26.93 16.37
N ARG A 389 20.23 -26.88 15.06
CA ARG A 389 21.21 -26.70 13.97
C ARG A 389 21.57 -25.24 13.71
N GLY A 390 21.02 -24.31 14.49
CA GLY A 390 21.21 -22.87 14.33
C GLY A 390 20.05 -22.17 13.63
N THR A 391 20.28 -20.93 13.23
CA THR A 391 19.27 -20.08 12.59
C THR A 391 19.66 -19.80 11.15
N TRP A 392 18.84 -20.24 10.20
CA TRP A 392 19.20 -20.23 8.78
C TRP A 392 18.04 -19.75 7.90
N PRO A 393 18.29 -18.80 6.99
CA PRO A 393 17.31 -18.37 6.02
C PRO A 393 17.25 -19.36 4.84
N VAL A 394 16.08 -19.48 4.23
CA VAL A 394 15.88 -20.13 2.93
C VAL A 394 14.99 -19.21 2.09
N TRP A 395 15.39 -18.92 0.85
CA TRP A 395 14.69 -18.00 -0.05
C TRP A 395 14.78 -18.46 -1.51
N GLY A 396 14.03 -17.78 -2.38
CA GLY A 396 14.10 -17.97 -3.83
C GLY A 396 13.97 -19.43 -4.26
N LEU A 397 14.80 -19.85 -5.22
CA LEU A 397 14.71 -21.18 -5.82
C LEU A 397 14.97 -22.31 -4.80
N MET A 398 15.85 -22.10 -3.82
CA MET A 398 16.10 -23.11 -2.77
C MET A 398 14.83 -23.33 -1.93
N LEU A 399 14.14 -22.25 -1.56
CA LEU A 399 12.88 -22.33 -0.82
C LEU A 399 11.80 -23.05 -1.61
N GLU A 400 11.66 -22.73 -2.90
CA GLU A 400 10.69 -23.37 -3.79
C GLU A 400 10.91 -24.89 -3.86
N GLN A 401 12.16 -25.33 -4.01
CA GLN A 401 12.48 -26.76 -4.09
C GLN A 401 12.39 -27.46 -2.73
N TYR A 402 12.70 -26.76 -1.63
CA TYR A 402 12.54 -27.27 -0.27
C TYR A 402 11.06 -27.45 0.08
N ALA A 403 10.23 -26.47 -0.30
CA ALA A 403 8.78 -26.53 -0.19
C ALA A 403 8.18 -27.70 -0.96
N ALA A 404 8.60 -27.90 -2.21
CA ALA A 404 8.13 -28.99 -3.06
C ALA A 404 8.44 -30.39 -2.49
N GLN A 405 9.40 -30.49 -1.58
CA GLN A 405 9.80 -31.73 -0.93
C GLN A 405 9.27 -31.86 0.50
N GLY A 406 8.33 -31.02 0.91
CA GLY A 406 7.65 -31.14 2.20
C GLY A 406 8.31 -30.36 3.34
N TRP A 407 9.15 -29.37 3.05
CA TRP A 407 9.75 -28.47 4.05
C TRP A 407 10.56 -29.23 5.10
N GLU A 408 10.54 -28.77 6.36
CA GLU A 408 11.20 -29.44 7.49
C GLU A 408 10.58 -30.81 7.80
N ARG A 409 9.36 -31.07 7.34
CA ARG A 409 8.74 -32.41 7.45
C ARG A 409 9.18 -33.36 6.35
N GLY A 410 9.82 -32.83 5.32
CA GLY A 410 10.37 -33.55 4.19
C GLY A 410 11.65 -34.33 4.51
N PRO A 411 12.27 -34.96 3.50
CA PRO A 411 13.48 -35.75 3.67
C PRO A 411 14.68 -34.91 4.14
N TRP A 412 14.66 -33.59 3.94
CA TRP A 412 15.75 -32.68 4.26
C TRP A 412 15.75 -32.20 5.72
N GLY A 413 14.61 -32.16 6.41
CA GLY A 413 14.55 -31.61 7.78
C GLY A 413 14.97 -30.13 7.84
N PHE A 414 15.30 -29.60 9.02
CA PHE A 414 15.66 -28.20 9.17
C PHE A 414 16.93 -27.80 8.41
N PRO A 415 17.02 -26.53 7.93
CA PRO A 415 18.26 -25.97 7.40
C PRO A 415 19.33 -25.88 8.49
N GLY A 416 20.59 -26.02 8.10
CA GLY A 416 21.74 -26.13 9.00
C GLY A 416 23.01 -25.45 8.48
N GLY A 417 22.88 -24.53 7.51
CA GLY A 417 24.01 -23.78 6.97
C GLY A 417 23.59 -22.69 5.98
N PRO A 418 24.55 -21.85 5.53
CA PRO A 418 24.27 -20.81 4.54
C PRO A 418 24.02 -21.41 3.15
N GLU A 419 23.22 -20.72 2.35
CA GLU A 419 23.12 -20.97 0.90
C GLU A 419 24.38 -20.48 0.19
N ASN A 420 24.98 -21.34 -0.62
CA ASN A 420 26.15 -21.02 -1.44
C ASN A 420 25.85 -21.30 -2.90
N LYS A 421 26.20 -20.37 -3.77
CA LYS A 421 26.05 -20.50 -5.22
C LYS A 421 27.38 -20.88 -5.88
N VAL A 422 27.38 -21.95 -6.68
CA VAL A 422 28.52 -22.37 -7.51
C VAL A 422 28.01 -22.61 -8.94
N GLY A 423 28.35 -21.68 -9.84
CA GLY A 423 27.82 -21.70 -11.22
C GLY A 423 26.30 -21.57 -11.25
N ALA A 424 25.61 -22.55 -11.83
CA ALA A 424 24.15 -22.62 -11.87
C ALA A 424 23.54 -23.27 -10.61
N ASP A 425 24.37 -23.85 -9.75
CA ASP A 425 23.90 -24.64 -8.62
C ASP A 425 23.90 -23.81 -7.33
N TYR A 426 22.86 -23.98 -6.53
CA TYR A 426 22.75 -23.54 -5.15
C TYR A 426 22.89 -24.75 -4.24
N TYR A 427 23.66 -24.60 -3.16
CA TYR A 427 23.90 -25.63 -2.17
C TYR A 427 23.59 -25.06 -0.79
N GLN A 428 22.83 -25.78 0.01
CA GLN A 428 22.62 -25.44 1.41
C GLN A 428 22.61 -26.70 2.25
N GLY A 429 23.19 -26.62 3.46
CA GLY A 429 23.17 -27.73 4.41
C GLY A 429 21.81 -27.82 5.10
N PHE A 430 21.27 -29.04 5.21
CA PHE A 430 20.07 -29.38 5.95
C PHE A 430 20.34 -30.59 6.87
N ALA A 431 19.41 -30.94 7.74
CA ALA A 431 19.51 -32.12 8.61
C ALA A 431 19.69 -33.42 7.81
N GLY A 432 19.05 -33.52 6.64
CA GLY A 432 19.15 -34.64 5.70
C GLY A 432 20.39 -34.63 4.79
N GLY A 433 21.29 -33.65 4.93
CA GLY A 433 22.51 -33.53 4.13
C GLY A 433 22.58 -32.22 3.33
N VAL A 434 23.44 -32.19 2.30
CA VAL A 434 23.58 -31.00 1.43
C VAL A 434 22.49 -31.06 0.36
N PHE A 435 21.57 -30.10 0.40
CA PHE A 435 20.55 -29.95 -0.62
C PHE A 435 21.09 -29.09 -1.77
N LYS A 436 21.12 -29.68 -2.96
CA LYS A 436 21.55 -29.06 -4.20
C LYS A 436 20.34 -28.71 -5.05
N VAL A 437 20.29 -27.47 -5.53
CA VAL A 437 19.27 -26.98 -6.44
C VAL A 437 19.94 -26.31 -7.64
N THR A 438 19.67 -26.81 -8.84
CA THR A 438 20.24 -26.26 -10.07
C THR A 438 19.29 -25.26 -10.70
N ALA A 439 19.72 -24.01 -10.87
CA ALA A 439 19.05 -23.04 -11.71
C ALA A 439 19.04 -23.57 -13.14
N ALA A 440 17.85 -23.72 -13.73
CA ALA A 440 17.75 -23.96 -15.15
C ALA A 440 18.52 -22.84 -15.89
N ARG A 441 19.39 -23.22 -16.83
CA ARG A 441 20.05 -22.24 -17.70
C ARG A 441 18.92 -21.44 -18.36
N PRO A 442 18.93 -20.09 -18.32
CA PRO A 442 18.01 -19.35 -19.17
C PRO A 442 18.26 -19.88 -20.59
N PRO A 443 17.21 -20.23 -21.36
CA PRO A 443 17.44 -20.57 -22.75
C PRO A 443 18.27 -19.43 -23.34
N ALA A 444 19.31 -19.79 -24.13
CA ALA A 444 20.06 -18.79 -24.87
C ALA A 444 19.06 -17.83 -25.51
N GLN A 445 19.32 -16.53 -25.45
CA GLN A 445 18.50 -15.54 -26.16
C GLN A 445 18.44 -15.96 -27.63
N VAL A 446 17.40 -16.71 -27.98
CA VAL A 446 17.03 -16.94 -29.36
C VAL A 446 16.51 -15.57 -29.76
N GLN A 447 17.32 -14.88 -30.57
CA GLN A 447 16.86 -13.74 -31.34
C GLN A 447 15.53 -14.17 -31.94
N ALA A 448 14.43 -13.59 -31.46
CA ALA A 448 13.11 -14.01 -31.86
C ALA A 448 13.02 -13.83 -33.37
N ALA A 449 13.02 -14.95 -34.09
CA ALA A 449 12.51 -14.99 -35.43
C ALA A 449 11.07 -14.44 -35.38
N PRO A 450 10.59 -13.72 -36.40
CA PRO A 450 9.24 -13.20 -36.38
C PRO A 450 8.27 -14.38 -36.27
N VAL A 451 7.70 -14.59 -35.08
CA VAL A 451 6.69 -15.62 -34.83
C VAL A 451 5.38 -15.07 -35.33
N ALA A 452 4.70 -15.84 -36.19
CA ALA A 452 3.33 -15.58 -36.60
C ALA A 452 2.43 -15.33 -35.36
N PRO A 453 1.38 -14.51 -35.45
CA PRO A 453 0.54 -14.17 -34.30
C PRO A 453 -0.01 -15.45 -33.64
N SER A 454 0.39 -15.70 -32.40
CA SER A 454 -0.12 -16.81 -31.58
C SER A 454 -1.59 -16.58 -31.25
N LYS A 455 -2.41 -17.63 -31.38
CA LYS A 455 -3.82 -17.65 -30.92
C LYS A 455 -3.93 -17.48 -29.40
N PHE A 456 -2.85 -17.74 -28.65
CA PHE A 456 -2.81 -17.66 -27.18
C PHE A 456 -1.85 -16.57 -26.69
N VAL A 457 -2.23 -15.88 -25.62
CA VAL A 457 -1.38 -14.92 -24.93
C VAL A 457 -1.14 -15.31 -23.48
N ARG A 458 0.03 -14.99 -22.93
CA ARG A 458 0.32 -15.20 -21.51
C ARG A 458 -0.66 -14.35 -20.66
N PRO A 459 -1.33 -14.92 -19.64
CA PRO A 459 -2.35 -14.21 -18.88
C PRO A 459 -1.78 -13.13 -17.95
N ILE A 460 -0.49 -13.20 -17.61
CA ILE A 460 0.24 -12.16 -16.88
C ILE A 460 1.40 -11.70 -17.74
N ARG A 461 1.46 -10.40 -18.00
CA ARG A 461 2.52 -9.77 -18.81
C ARG A 461 3.83 -9.72 -18.05
N ASP A 462 4.96 -9.63 -18.75
CA ASP A 462 6.32 -9.60 -18.17
C ASP A 462 6.75 -10.94 -17.53
N ALA A 463 7.01 -11.94 -18.38
CA ALA A 463 7.41 -13.28 -17.96
C ALA A 463 8.76 -13.31 -17.20
N ALA A 464 9.62 -12.30 -17.41
CA ALA A 464 10.88 -12.18 -16.69
C ALA A 464 10.66 -11.82 -15.22
N ARG A 465 9.62 -11.02 -14.94
CA ARG A 465 9.25 -10.61 -13.59
C ARG A 465 8.34 -11.60 -12.87
N PHE A 466 7.48 -12.31 -13.62
CA PHE A 466 6.50 -13.23 -13.06
C PHE A 466 6.69 -14.64 -13.62
N PRO A 467 7.56 -15.46 -12.99
CA PRO A 467 7.88 -16.80 -13.48
C PRO A 467 6.71 -17.76 -13.26
N ILE A 468 6.72 -18.88 -13.99
CA ILE A 468 5.88 -20.04 -13.64
C ILE A 468 6.53 -20.68 -12.41
N THR A 469 5.84 -20.62 -11.27
CA THR A 469 6.28 -21.16 -9.98
C THR A 469 5.85 -22.62 -9.80
N MET A 470 4.80 -23.05 -10.49
CA MET A 470 4.40 -24.47 -10.54
C MET A 470 3.99 -24.87 -11.96
N ALA A 471 4.58 -25.95 -12.47
CA ALA A 471 4.29 -26.43 -13.82
C ALA A 471 3.08 -27.37 -13.86
N TYR A 472 2.50 -27.53 -15.06
CA TYR A 472 1.47 -28.52 -15.33
C TYR A 472 2.02 -29.95 -15.20
N ARG A 473 1.24 -30.85 -14.58
CA ARG A 473 1.59 -32.27 -14.31
C ARG A 473 2.66 -32.52 -13.25
N VAL A 474 2.98 -31.55 -12.41
CA VAL A 474 3.77 -31.83 -11.19
C VAL A 474 2.95 -32.78 -10.28
N PRO A 475 3.45 -33.98 -9.92
CA PRO A 475 2.70 -34.93 -9.08
C PRO A 475 2.38 -34.38 -7.68
N GLY A 476 1.24 -34.77 -7.10
CA GLY A 476 0.90 -34.45 -5.70
C GLY A 476 -0.57 -34.69 -5.36
N ASP A 477 -1.00 -34.24 -4.18
CA ASP A 477 -2.28 -34.61 -3.54
C ASP A 477 -3.53 -33.91 -4.12
N TRP A 478 -3.46 -33.36 -5.33
CA TRP A 478 -4.63 -32.82 -6.03
C TRP A 478 -5.59 -33.92 -6.44
N ALA A 479 -6.87 -33.60 -6.64
CA ALA A 479 -7.89 -34.56 -7.06
C ALA A 479 -7.55 -35.30 -8.38
N ALA A 480 -6.73 -34.68 -9.25
CA ALA A 480 -6.23 -35.28 -10.48
C ALA A 480 -4.97 -36.14 -10.31
N GLY A 481 -4.37 -36.19 -9.10
CA GLY A 481 -3.07 -36.82 -8.80
C GLY A 481 -1.86 -36.00 -9.25
N PHE A 482 -2.09 -34.83 -9.84
CA PHE A 482 -1.06 -33.89 -10.29
C PHE A 482 -1.62 -32.47 -10.37
N HIS A 483 -0.73 -31.48 -10.46
CA HIS A 483 -1.06 -30.07 -10.60
C HIS A 483 -1.79 -29.80 -11.95
N PRO A 484 -3.08 -29.42 -11.93
CA PRO A 484 -3.95 -29.41 -13.12
C PRO A 484 -3.68 -28.24 -14.08
N GLY A 485 -2.90 -27.26 -13.65
CA GLY A 485 -2.64 -26.03 -14.38
C GLY A 485 -1.19 -25.58 -14.31
N VAL A 486 -0.95 -24.29 -14.49
CA VAL A 486 0.32 -23.64 -14.17
C VAL A 486 0.07 -22.53 -13.15
N ASP A 487 0.98 -22.40 -12.18
CA ASP A 487 0.96 -21.28 -11.25
C ASP A 487 1.97 -20.26 -11.69
N ILE A 488 1.53 -19.01 -11.83
CA ILE A 488 2.38 -17.87 -12.15
C ILE A 488 2.52 -17.04 -10.87
N GLY A 489 3.72 -17.04 -10.30
CA GLY A 489 4.02 -16.28 -9.09
C GLY A 489 3.91 -14.79 -9.36
N CYS A 490 2.98 -14.13 -8.67
CA CYS A 490 2.74 -12.70 -8.85
C CYS A 490 2.09 -12.09 -7.60
N PRO A 491 2.45 -10.85 -7.21
CA PRO A 491 1.79 -10.16 -6.11
C PRO A 491 0.28 -10.04 -6.32
N ILE A 492 -0.49 -10.03 -5.24
CA ILE A 492 -1.91 -9.70 -5.25
C ILE A 492 -2.12 -8.39 -6.02
N GLY A 493 -3.12 -8.36 -6.91
CA GLY A 493 -3.43 -7.19 -7.71
C GLY A 493 -2.69 -7.11 -9.05
N THR A 494 -1.93 -8.14 -9.44
CA THR A 494 -1.30 -8.18 -10.78
C THR A 494 -2.40 -8.37 -11.84
N PRO A 495 -2.45 -7.55 -12.91
CA PRO A 495 -3.47 -7.69 -13.95
C PRO A 495 -3.45 -9.06 -14.64
N VAL A 496 -4.62 -9.68 -14.75
CA VAL A 496 -4.83 -10.99 -15.40
C VAL A 496 -5.67 -10.81 -16.66
N TYR A 497 -5.13 -11.27 -17.78
CA TYR A 497 -5.70 -11.16 -19.11
C TYR A 497 -6.20 -12.52 -19.63
N ALA A 498 -7.25 -12.52 -20.44
CA ALA A 498 -7.74 -13.71 -21.12
C ALA A 498 -6.64 -14.28 -22.03
N THR A 499 -6.27 -15.53 -21.79
CA THR A 499 -5.31 -16.29 -22.61
C THR A 499 -5.85 -16.54 -24.02
N ILE A 500 -7.17 -16.60 -24.18
CA ILE A 500 -7.87 -16.86 -25.44
C ILE A 500 -9.26 -16.19 -25.42
N SER A 501 -9.78 -15.83 -26.60
CA SER A 501 -11.15 -15.33 -26.77
C SER A 501 -12.18 -16.42 -26.46
N GLY A 502 -13.31 -16.02 -25.91
CA GLY A 502 -14.37 -16.94 -25.53
C GLY A 502 -15.43 -16.33 -24.63
N ASP A 503 -16.41 -17.15 -24.27
CA ASP A 503 -17.49 -16.75 -23.39
C ASP A 503 -17.16 -17.06 -21.92
N VAL A 504 -17.37 -16.08 -21.05
CA VAL A 504 -17.21 -16.22 -19.60
C VAL A 504 -18.34 -17.08 -19.07
N ARG A 505 -18.04 -18.35 -18.79
CA ARG A 505 -18.96 -19.32 -18.21
C ARG A 505 -19.18 -19.09 -16.71
N THR A 506 -18.13 -18.69 -16.00
CA THR A 506 -18.18 -18.45 -14.56
C THR A 506 -17.39 -17.19 -14.22
N ALA A 507 -17.97 -16.34 -13.37
CA ALA A 507 -17.33 -15.15 -12.84
C ALA A 507 -17.55 -15.10 -11.32
N ALA A 508 -16.91 -16.03 -10.60
CA ALA A 508 -17.12 -16.24 -9.18
C ALA A 508 -16.48 -15.13 -8.33
N ARG A 509 -17.26 -14.60 -7.38
CA ARG A 509 -16.89 -13.48 -6.50
C ARG A 509 -17.19 -13.85 -5.04
N GLY A 510 -16.42 -13.29 -4.10
CA GLY A 510 -16.59 -13.49 -2.67
C GLY A 510 -15.79 -14.66 -2.07
N GLY A 511 -14.96 -15.37 -2.84
CA GLY A 511 -14.04 -16.38 -2.33
C GLY A 511 -14.68 -17.68 -1.82
N TRP A 512 -15.97 -17.90 -2.10
CA TRP A 512 -16.74 -19.03 -1.57
C TRP A 512 -16.37 -20.40 -2.15
N ASP A 513 -15.67 -20.44 -3.29
CA ASP A 513 -15.13 -21.69 -3.82
C ASP A 513 -13.88 -22.09 -3.00
N PRO A 514 -13.94 -23.19 -2.21
CA PRO A 514 -12.86 -23.54 -1.30
C PRO A 514 -11.59 -24.00 -2.03
N ALA A 515 -11.68 -24.36 -3.32
CA ALA A 515 -10.53 -24.72 -4.14
C ALA A 515 -10.00 -23.49 -4.88
N TYR A 516 -10.84 -22.84 -5.70
CA TYR A 516 -10.39 -21.81 -6.63
C TYR A 516 -10.52 -20.37 -6.11
N GLY A 517 -11.27 -20.13 -5.03
CA GLY A 517 -11.56 -18.78 -4.56
C GLY A 517 -12.34 -17.97 -5.60
N ASN A 518 -12.04 -16.67 -5.74
CA ASN A 518 -12.57 -15.92 -6.87
C ASN A 518 -11.89 -16.41 -8.15
N HIS A 519 -12.69 -16.67 -9.19
CA HIS A 519 -12.16 -17.20 -10.42
C HIS A 519 -13.02 -16.82 -11.63
N VAL A 520 -12.40 -16.90 -12.79
CA VAL A 520 -13.06 -16.77 -14.08
C VAL A 520 -12.89 -18.08 -14.83
N ILE A 521 -13.95 -18.61 -15.42
CA ILE A 521 -13.87 -19.72 -16.39
C ILE A 521 -14.31 -19.21 -17.74
N ILE A 522 -13.45 -19.32 -18.74
CA ILE A 522 -13.74 -18.96 -20.15
C ILE A 522 -13.86 -20.25 -20.96
N SER A 523 -14.99 -20.43 -21.64
CA SER A 523 -15.13 -21.44 -22.69
C SER A 523 -14.67 -20.81 -24.00
N ASP A 524 -13.57 -21.31 -24.57
CA ASP A 524 -12.99 -20.71 -25.79
C ASP A 524 -13.90 -20.86 -27.03
N ASP A 525 -13.66 -20.09 -28.09
CA ASP A 525 -14.53 -20.07 -29.28
C ASP A 525 -14.44 -21.33 -30.17
N ASP A 526 -13.60 -22.30 -29.80
CA ASP A 526 -13.38 -23.50 -30.57
C ASP A 526 -14.53 -24.51 -30.35
N PRO A 527 -15.20 -25.04 -31.39
CA PRO A 527 -16.30 -26.00 -31.23
C PRO A 527 -15.90 -27.27 -30.46
N ASP A 528 -14.64 -27.71 -30.58
CA ASP A 528 -14.04 -28.84 -29.84
C ASP A 528 -13.18 -28.37 -28.64
N GLY A 529 -13.47 -27.17 -28.17
CA GLY A 529 -12.60 -26.36 -27.33
C GLY A 529 -12.51 -26.71 -25.85
N SER A 530 -11.92 -25.79 -25.10
CA SER A 530 -11.57 -25.97 -23.68
C SER A 530 -12.26 -24.95 -22.79
N ASP A 531 -12.46 -25.33 -21.53
CA ASP A 531 -12.69 -24.40 -20.43
C ASP A 531 -11.32 -24.00 -19.85
N TRP A 532 -11.12 -22.70 -19.68
CA TRP A 532 -9.91 -22.08 -19.15
C TRP A 532 -10.21 -21.44 -17.81
N GLY A 533 -9.64 -21.97 -16.74
CA GLY A 533 -9.84 -21.49 -15.37
C GLY A 533 -8.73 -20.55 -14.93
N TYR A 534 -9.10 -19.34 -14.48
CA TYR A 534 -8.22 -18.32 -13.93
C TYR A 534 -8.58 -18.15 -12.46
N CYS A 535 -7.79 -18.74 -11.57
CA CYS A 535 -8.19 -18.93 -10.18
C CYS A 535 -7.36 -18.08 -9.21
N HIS A 536 -7.80 -18.07 -7.96
CA HIS A 536 -7.21 -17.35 -6.84
C HIS A 536 -7.22 -15.83 -6.99
N LEU A 537 -8.14 -15.28 -7.77
CA LEU A 537 -8.19 -13.86 -8.08
C LEU A 537 -8.54 -13.02 -6.83
N SER A 538 -7.95 -11.84 -6.70
CA SER A 538 -8.42 -10.87 -5.70
C SER A 538 -9.66 -10.14 -6.19
N ARG A 539 -9.78 -9.98 -7.51
CA ARG A 539 -10.89 -9.28 -8.15
C ARG A 539 -11.17 -9.78 -9.55
N VAL A 540 -12.45 -10.06 -9.81
CA VAL A 540 -12.99 -10.35 -11.16
C VAL A 540 -13.55 -9.05 -11.76
N VAL A 541 -13.26 -8.75 -13.03
CA VAL A 541 -13.79 -7.54 -13.71
C VAL A 541 -14.72 -7.84 -14.90
N VAL A 542 -14.97 -9.12 -15.17
CA VAL A 542 -15.94 -9.60 -16.16
C VAL A 542 -17.18 -10.19 -15.50
N ARG A 543 -18.22 -10.48 -16.27
CA ARG A 543 -19.48 -11.10 -15.80
C ARG A 543 -19.78 -12.39 -16.56
N GLU A 544 -20.58 -13.27 -15.96
CA GLU A 544 -21.05 -14.48 -16.65
C GLU A 544 -21.85 -14.12 -17.91
N GLY A 545 -21.65 -14.90 -18.97
CA GLY A 545 -22.20 -14.66 -20.30
C GLY A 545 -21.51 -13.54 -21.08
N GLN A 546 -20.48 -12.89 -20.54
CA GLN A 546 -19.69 -11.92 -21.29
C GLN A 546 -18.73 -12.61 -22.25
N HIS A 547 -18.78 -12.24 -23.52
CA HIS A 547 -17.73 -12.57 -24.47
C HIS A 547 -16.49 -11.70 -24.21
N VAL A 548 -15.30 -12.31 -24.19
CA VAL A 548 -14.03 -11.61 -23.97
C VAL A 548 -13.05 -11.93 -25.09
N GLU A 549 -12.23 -10.95 -25.45
CA GLU A 549 -11.20 -11.11 -26.46
C GLU A 549 -9.87 -11.58 -25.87
N THR A 550 -9.06 -12.26 -26.68
CA THR A 550 -7.68 -12.64 -26.34
C THR A 550 -6.89 -11.40 -25.90
N GLY A 551 -6.31 -11.44 -24.70
CA GLY A 551 -5.56 -10.32 -24.12
C GLY A 551 -6.41 -9.25 -23.43
N GLN A 552 -7.74 -9.44 -23.36
CA GLN A 552 -8.63 -8.57 -22.60
C GLN A 552 -8.41 -8.75 -21.09
N LEU A 553 -8.46 -7.66 -20.33
CA LEU A 553 -8.37 -7.71 -18.87
C LEU A 553 -9.61 -8.41 -18.29
N ILE A 554 -9.41 -9.47 -17.52
CA ILE A 554 -10.51 -10.27 -16.93
C ILE A 554 -10.51 -10.25 -15.40
N GLY A 555 -9.38 -9.96 -14.77
CA GLY A 555 -9.28 -9.88 -13.32
C GLY A 555 -7.91 -9.42 -12.84
N TYR A 556 -7.67 -9.64 -11.56
CA TYR A 556 -6.41 -9.36 -10.89
C TYR A 556 -6.06 -10.55 -10.01
N SER A 557 -4.79 -10.97 -10.02
CA SER A 557 -4.28 -12.06 -9.20
C SER A 557 -4.54 -11.81 -7.72
N GLY A 558 -4.57 -12.87 -6.94
CA GLY A 558 -4.86 -12.76 -5.52
C GLY A 558 -4.33 -13.94 -4.74
N ASP A 559 -4.99 -14.17 -3.61
CA ASP A 559 -4.65 -15.21 -2.64
C ASP A 559 -5.95 -15.71 -2.01
N THR A 560 -6.91 -16.11 -2.86
CA THR A 560 -8.24 -16.56 -2.42
C THR A 560 -8.48 -18.02 -2.75
N GLY A 561 -9.28 -18.72 -1.94
CA GLY A 561 -9.46 -20.17 -2.08
C GLY A 561 -8.29 -20.93 -1.45
N ARG A 562 -7.93 -22.09 -2.01
CA ARG A 562 -6.82 -22.91 -1.50
C ARG A 562 -5.50 -22.49 -2.13
N THR A 563 -4.78 -21.62 -1.44
CA THR A 563 -3.48 -21.07 -1.86
C THR A 563 -2.42 -21.18 -0.77
N PHE A 564 -1.16 -21.02 -1.14
CA PHE A 564 -0.01 -20.98 -0.22
C PHE A 564 0.77 -19.65 -0.30
N GLY A 565 0.17 -18.66 -0.95
CA GLY A 565 0.76 -17.36 -1.29
C GLY A 565 0.21 -16.84 -2.62
N ALA A 566 0.40 -15.55 -2.88
CA ALA A 566 -0.18 -14.87 -4.04
C ALA A 566 0.37 -15.39 -5.39
N HIS A 567 -0.53 -15.85 -6.25
CA HIS A 567 -0.23 -16.31 -7.61
C HIS A 567 -1.50 -16.30 -8.49
N LEU A 568 -1.33 -16.53 -9.79
CA LEU A 568 -2.41 -16.92 -10.68
C LEU A 568 -2.28 -18.40 -10.99
N HIS A 569 -3.32 -19.18 -10.67
CA HIS A 569 -3.47 -20.54 -11.20
C HIS A 569 -4.24 -20.47 -12.53
N LEU A 570 -3.63 -20.93 -13.62
CA LEU A 570 -4.26 -21.08 -14.92
C LEU A 570 -4.39 -22.57 -15.28
N GLU A 571 -5.62 -23.04 -15.45
CA GLU A 571 -5.88 -24.40 -15.92
C GLU A 571 -6.63 -24.43 -17.26
N ARG A 572 -6.48 -25.55 -17.97
CA ARG A 572 -7.20 -25.83 -19.22
C ARG A 572 -7.77 -27.24 -19.17
N ARG A 573 -9.07 -27.38 -19.43
CA ARG A 573 -9.77 -28.67 -19.42
C ARG A 573 -10.73 -28.79 -20.59
N LYS A 574 -11.05 -30.02 -21.02
CA LYS A 574 -12.05 -30.25 -22.09
C LYS A 574 -13.40 -29.64 -21.67
N ARG A 575 -14.02 -28.86 -22.57
CA ARG A 575 -15.27 -28.15 -22.28
C ARG A 575 -16.34 -29.08 -21.71
N GLY A 576 -17.01 -28.63 -20.64
CA GLY A 576 -18.16 -29.34 -20.08
C GLY A 576 -17.82 -30.67 -19.38
N THR A 577 -16.55 -30.99 -19.17
CA THR A 577 -16.12 -32.21 -18.48
C THR A 577 -15.76 -31.96 -17.02
N GLY A 578 -15.87 -32.99 -16.17
CA GLY A 578 -15.51 -32.92 -14.75
C GLY A 578 -14.01 -33.03 -14.47
N TYR A 579 -13.63 -33.13 -13.19
CA TYR A 579 -12.24 -33.09 -12.70
C TYR A 579 -11.42 -34.38 -12.88
N ALA A 580 -11.82 -35.29 -13.78
CA ALA A 580 -11.04 -36.49 -14.05
C ALA A 580 -9.69 -36.13 -14.69
N ALA A 581 -8.63 -36.81 -14.27
CA ALA A 581 -7.25 -36.58 -14.73
C ALA A 581 -7.08 -36.57 -16.25
N SER A 582 -7.88 -37.37 -16.98
CA SER A 582 -7.89 -37.45 -18.44
C SER A 582 -8.42 -36.20 -19.16
N ASN A 583 -9.08 -35.28 -18.44
CA ASN A 583 -9.73 -34.10 -19.03
C ASN A 583 -8.83 -32.86 -19.09
N PHE A 584 -7.75 -32.82 -18.31
CA PHE A 584 -6.84 -31.67 -18.26
C PHE A 584 -5.86 -31.66 -19.43
N ARG A 585 -5.61 -30.47 -19.96
CA ARG A 585 -4.69 -30.21 -21.08
C ARG A 585 -3.66 -29.18 -20.64
N ASN A 586 -2.50 -29.14 -21.30
CA ASN A 586 -1.50 -28.13 -21.00
C ASN A 586 -2.05 -26.72 -21.29
N PRO A 587 -2.14 -25.83 -20.27
CA PRO A 587 -2.59 -24.44 -20.46
C PRO A 587 -1.49 -23.53 -20.98
N ASN A 588 -0.21 -23.86 -20.80
CA ASN A 588 0.93 -23.08 -21.28
C ASN A 588 1.11 -23.28 -22.80
N GLN A 589 0.34 -22.51 -23.58
CA GLN A 589 0.27 -22.58 -25.04
C GLN A 589 0.70 -21.27 -25.73
N TRP A 590 1.05 -20.26 -24.95
CA TRP A 590 1.60 -19.00 -25.46
C TRP A 590 3.10 -19.15 -25.79
N PRO A 591 3.61 -18.33 -26.73
CA PRO A 591 4.99 -18.40 -27.20
C PRO A 591 6.03 -18.04 -26.14
#